data_AF-A0A5K1F3V6-F1
#
_entry.id   AF-A0A5K1F3V6-F1
#
_cell.length_a   1.000
_cell.length_b   1.000
_cell.length_c   1.000
_cell.angle_alpha   90.00
_cell.angle_beta   90.00
_cell.angle_gamma   90.00
#
_symmetry.space_group_name_H-M   'P 1'
#
loop_
_entity.id
_entity.type
_entity.pdbx_description
1 polymer ?
#
loop_
_entity_poly.entity_id
_entity_poly.type
_entity_poly.pdbx_seq_one_letter_code
_entity_poly.pdbx_strand_id
1 'polypeptide(L)'
;ASKLYELHLYTMGNKVYATEMAKVLDPTGALFSGRVISKGDDGDPFDGDERIPKSKDLDGVLGMESAVLIIDDSVKVWPHHRHNLILVE
;
A
#
# COMPACT_ATOMS: atom_id res chain seq x y z
N ALA A 1 -2.12 -5.54 -16.06
CA ALA A 1 -1.11 -5.67 -14.99
C ALA A 1 -0.96 -7.11 -14.49
N SER A 2 -2.03 -7.76 -14.03
CA SER A 2 -1.99 -9.09 -13.36
C SER A 2 -1.40 -10.26 -14.16
N LYS A 3 -1.22 -10.14 -15.48
CA LYS A 3 -0.52 -11.16 -16.30
C LYS A 3 1.01 -11.13 -16.13
N LEU A 4 1.55 -10.02 -15.63
CA LEU A 4 3.00 -9.76 -15.53
C LEU A 4 3.45 -9.50 -14.09
N TYR A 5 2.53 -9.10 -13.20
CA TYR A 5 2.83 -8.70 -11.84
C TYR A 5 1.88 -9.35 -10.85
N GLU A 6 2.41 -9.70 -9.68
CA GLU A 6 1.60 -9.97 -8.50
C GLU A 6 1.11 -8.63 -7.92
N LEU A 7 -0.20 -8.50 -7.71
CA LEU A 7 -0.79 -7.25 -7.27
C LEU A 7 -0.96 -7.22 -5.75
N HIS A 8 -0.57 -6.09 -5.15
CA HIS A 8 -0.74 -5.76 -3.74
C HIS A 8 -1.59 -4.48 -3.65
N LEU A 9 -2.53 -4.42 -2.71
CA LEU A 9 -3.28 -3.21 -2.37
C LEU A 9 -2.61 -2.56 -1.16
N TYR A 10 -2.11 -1.33 -1.28
CA TYR A 10 -1.49 -0.60 -0.16
C TYR A 10 -2.18 0.75 0.04
N THR A 11 -2.90 0.90 1.16
CA THR A 11 -3.60 2.15 1.48
C THR A 11 -3.25 2.72 2.85
N MET A 12 -3.32 4.04 2.97
CA MET A 12 -3.30 4.74 4.27
C MET A 12 -4.63 4.62 5.01
N GLY A 13 -5.68 4.12 4.34
CA GLY A 13 -6.95 3.79 4.97
C GLY A 13 -6.83 2.69 6.02
N ASN A 14 -7.85 2.62 6.85
CA ASN A 14 -7.99 1.62 7.90
C ASN A 14 -8.31 0.23 7.30
N LYS A 15 -8.19 -0.84 8.08
CA LYS A 15 -8.32 -2.23 7.57
C LYS A 15 -9.71 -2.53 7.08
N VAL A 16 -10.74 -1.99 7.75
CA VAL A 16 -12.14 -2.15 7.33
C VAL A 16 -12.32 -1.57 5.92
N TYR A 17 -11.89 -0.33 5.71
CA TYR A 17 -11.92 0.32 4.40
C TYR A 17 -11.14 -0.48 3.35
N ALA A 18 -9.90 -0.87 3.65
CA ALA A 18 -9.07 -1.64 2.71
C ALA A 18 -9.71 -2.98 2.33
N THR A 19 -10.32 -3.66 3.31
CA THR A 19 -11.00 -4.95 3.10
C THR A 19 -12.25 -4.79 2.26
N GLU A 20 -13.10 -3.80 2.55
CA GLU A 20 -14.31 -3.55 1.75
C GLU A 20 -13.96 -3.12 0.33
N MET A 21 -12.94 -2.27 0.15
CA MET A 21 -12.48 -1.90 -1.19
C MET A 21 -11.89 -3.07 -1.96
N ALA A 22 -11.15 -3.96 -1.31
CA ALA A 22 -10.63 -5.17 -1.95
C ALA A 22 -11.78 -6.07 -2.47
N LYS A 23 -12.89 -6.19 -1.73
CA LYS A 23 -14.08 -6.94 -2.19
C LYS A 23 -14.74 -6.30 -3.41
N VAL A 24 -14.80 -4.98 -3.46
CA VAL A 24 -15.36 -4.25 -4.61
C VAL A 24 -14.47 -4.40 -5.85
N LEU A 25 -13.15 -4.27 -5.69
CA LEU A 25 -12.19 -4.28 -6.80
C LEU A 25 -11.83 -5.70 -7.29
N ASP A 26 -11.85 -6.69 -6.40
CA ASP A 26 -11.53 -8.08 -6.69
C ASP A 26 -12.52 -9.04 -6.01
N PRO A 27 -13.77 -9.12 -6.50
CA PRO A 27 -14.82 -9.95 -5.90
C PRO A 27 -14.47 -11.45 -5.83
N THR A 28 -13.57 -11.90 -6.69
CA THR A 28 -13.11 -13.30 -6.77
C THR A 28 -11.85 -13.60 -5.96
N GLY A 29 -11.14 -12.58 -5.47
CA GLY A 29 -9.84 -12.73 -4.81
C GLY A 29 -8.68 -13.13 -5.72
N ALA A 30 -8.85 -13.02 -7.05
CA ALA A 30 -7.87 -13.48 -8.04
C ALA A 30 -6.73 -12.48 -8.30
N LEU A 31 -6.93 -11.21 -7.97
CA LEU A 31 -5.94 -10.14 -8.17
C LEU A 31 -5.06 -9.98 -6.95
N PHE A 32 -5.66 -9.75 -5.78
CA PHE A 32 -4.92 -9.43 -4.56
C PHE A 32 -4.71 -10.67 -3.68
N SER A 33 -5.61 -11.65 -3.71
CA SER A 33 -5.49 -12.89 -2.92
C SER A 33 -5.09 -12.68 -1.44
N GLY A 34 -5.61 -11.62 -0.82
CA GLY A 34 -5.30 -11.24 0.56
C GLY A 34 -4.07 -10.35 0.77
N ARG A 35 -3.32 -10.00 -0.28
CA ARG A 35 -2.18 -9.06 -0.27
C ARG A 35 -2.67 -7.61 -0.14
N VAL A 36 -3.23 -7.30 1.02
CA VAL A 36 -3.80 -6.01 1.37
C VAL A 36 -3.09 -5.45 2.60
N ILE A 37 -2.47 -4.30 2.44
CA ILE A 37 -1.74 -3.57 3.49
C ILE A 37 -2.50 -2.28 3.79
N SER A 38 -2.88 -2.10 5.05
CA SER A 38 -3.59 -0.93 5.56
C SER A 38 -2.78 -0.29 6.68
N LYS A 39 -2.51 1.02 6.60
CA LYS A 39 -1.77 1.79 7.63
C LYS A 39 -2.66 2.67 8.53
N GLY A 40 -3.99 2.59 8.37
CA GLY A 40 -4.94 3.39 9.15
C GLY A 40 -5.43 2.75 10.46
N ASP A 41 -5.08 1.48 10.72
CA ASP A 41 -5.56 0.72 11.90
C ASP A 41 -4.57 0.72 13.07
N ASP A 42 -3.33 1.13 12.83
CA ASP A 42 -2.31 1.12 13.86
C ASP A 42 -2.63 2.25 14.85
N GLY A 43 -2.95 1.84 16.08
CA GLY A 43 -2.91 2.68 17.26
C GLY A 43 -1.48 3.15 17.49
N ASP A 44 -1.02 4.07 16.65
CA ASP A 44 0.09 4.94 17.00
C ASP A 44 -0.23 5.49 18.39
N PRO A 45 0.66 5.31 19.37
CA PRO A 45 0.43 5.87 20.68
C PRO A 45 0.11 7.35 20.47
N PHE A 46 -0.83 7.88 21.24
CA PHE A 46 -1.10 9.33 21.34
C PHE A 46 0.17 10.17 21.67
N ASP A 47 1.34 9.52 21.83
CA ASP A 47 2.67 10.08 22.05
C ASP A 47 3.55 10.14 20.77
N GLY A 48 3.08 9.62 19.64
CA GLY A 48 3.70 9.86 18.33
C GLY A 48 3.36 11.27 17.88
N ASP A 49 4.37 12.10 17.69
CA ASP A 49 4.22 13.47 17.19
C ASP A 49 3.33 13.49 15.94
N GLU A 50 2.09 13.98 16.05
CA GLU A 50 1.13 14.10 14.92
C GLU A 50 1.71 14.90 13.73
N ARG A 51 2.86 15.56 13.92
CA ARG A 51 3.61 16.24 12.86
C ARG A 51 4.39 15.28 11.94
N ILE A 52 4.56 14.00 12.29
CA ILE A 52 5.23 13.02 11.43
C ILE A 52 4.18 12.40 10.48
N PRO A 53 4.24 12.68 9.17
CA PRO A 53 3.31 12.07 8.22
C PRO A 53 3.53 10.56 8.21
N LYS A 54 2.45 9.78 8.34
CA LYS A 54 2.52 8.33 8.15
C LYS A 54 3.07 8.03 6.75
N SER A 55 4.16 7.28 6.69
CA SER A 55 4.80 6.85 5.44
C SER A 55 4.43 5.41 5.08
N LYS A 56 4.60 5.10 3.81
CA LYS A 56 4.58 3.76 3.25
C LYS A 56 6.01 3.28 3.03
N ASP A 57 6.18 1.98 3.14
CA ASP A 57 7.42 1.25 2.91
C ASP A 57 7.08 -0.07 2.20
N LEU A 58 8.07 -0.81 1.73
CA LEU A 58 7.89 -2.14 1.15
C LEU A 58 7.93 -3.25 2.21
N ASP A 59 8.03 -2.91 3.49
CA ASP A 59 7.80 -3.83 4.61
C ASP A 59 6.45 -4.55 4.47
N GLY A 60 6.49 -5.88 4.35
CA GLY A 60 5.32 -6.73 4.13
C GLY A 60 5.06 -7.10 2.67
N VAL A 61 5.81 -6.54 1.73
CA VAL A 61 5.84 -6.99 0.33
C VAL A 61 6.96 -8.02 0.18
N LEU A 62 6.62 -9.25 -0.21
CA LEU A 62 7.61 -10.29 -0.43
C LEU A 62 8.32 -10.09 -1.77
N GLY A 63 9.65 -10.08 -1.76
CA GLY A 63 10.47 -9.99 -2.97
C GLY A 63 11.64 -9.03 -2.82
N MET A 64 12.39 -8.85 -3.91
CA MET A 64 13.44 -7.83 -3.98
C MET A 64 12.81 -6.49 -4.38
N GLU A 65 13.20 -5.39 -3.72
CA GLU A 65 12.78 -4.03 -4.08
C GLU A 65 12.99 -3.74 -5.57
N SER A 66 14.08 -4.25 -6.17
CA SER A 66 14.37 -4.09 -7.60
C SER A 66 13.31 -4.67 -8.55
N ALA A 67 12.42 -5.53 -8.05
CA ALA A 67 11.33 -6.14 -8.81
C ALA A 67 9.94 -5.51 -8.48
N VAL A 68 9.89 -4.50 -7.63
CA VAL A 68 8.65 -3.86 -7.20
C VAL A 68 8.39 -2.58 -8.00
N LEU A 69 7.15 -2.39 -8.42
CA LEU A 69 6.66 -1.14 -9.02
C LEU A 69 5.54 -0.58 -8.16
N ILE A 70 5.61 0.71 -7.84
CA ILE A 70 4.64 1.42 -7.01
C ILE A 70 3.85 2.35 -7.93
N ILE A 71 2.52 2.30 -7.83
CA ILE A 71 1.61 3.21 -8.53
C ILE A 71 0.80 3.93 -7.46
N ASP A 72 1.03 5.23 -7.30
CA ASP A 72 0.48 6.03 -6.20
C ASP A 72 0.43 7.51 -6.62
N ASP A 73 -0.58 8.25 -6.15
CA ASP A 73 -0.74 9.69 -6.40
C ASP A 73 0.11 10.56 -5.48
N SER A 74 0.66 9.98 -4.41
CA SER A 74 1.27 10.74 -3.32
C SER A 74 2.76 10.40 -3.12
N VAL A 75 3.65 11.16 -3.77
CA VAL A 75 5.12 11.02 -3.59
C VAL A 75 5.54 11.18 -2.12
N LYS A 76 4.83 12.00 -1.35
CA LYS A 76 5.17 12.33 0.05
C LYS A 76 5.12 11.10 0.97
N VAL A 77 4.26 10.13 0.68
CA VAL A 77 4.15 8.93 1.53
C VAL A 77 5.22 7.88 1.22
N TRP A 78 6.01 8.03 0.15
CA TRP A 78 7.08 7.10 -0.23
C TRP A 78 8.48 7.75 -0.16
N PRO A 79 9.02 8.03 1.06
CA PRO A 79 10.28 8.76 1.20
C PRO A 79 11.50 8.00 0.70
N HIS A 80 11.48 6.66 0.75
CA HIS A 80 12.66 5.81 0.49
C HIS A 80 12.64 5.06 -0.86
N HIS A 81 11.47 4.96 -1.53
CA HIS A 81 11.30 4.14 -2.74
C HIS A 81 10.91 4.95 -3.98
N ARG A 82 11.39 6.19 -4.08
CA ARG A 82 11.03 7.11 -5.18
C ARG A 82 11.37 6.57 -6.57
N HIS A 83 12.41 5.76 -6.70
CA HIS A 83 12.82 5.18 -7.98
C HIS A 83 11.84 4.12 -8.50
N ASN A 84 11.05 3.52 -7.61
CA ASN A 84 10.05 2.51 -7.93
C ASN A 84 8.66 3.13 -8.15
N LEU A 85 8.50 4.43 -7.84
CA LEU A 85 7.22 5.12 -7.91
C LEU A 85 6.93 5.67 -9.31
N ILE A 86 5.83 5.20 -9.88
CA ILE A 86 5.12 5.86 -10.99
C ILE A 86 4.02 6.72 -10.38
N LEU A 87 4.20 8.04 -10.43
CA LEU A 87 3.19 9.01 -10.02
C LEU A 87 2.01 8.99 -11.00
N VAL A 88 0.80 8.93 -10.46
CA VAL A 88 -0.46 8.99 -11.24
C VAL A 88 -1.37 10.10 -10.73
N GLU A 89 -2.25 10.61 -11.59
CA GLU A 89 -3.26 11.63 -11.28
C GLU A 89 -4.62 11.02 -10.92
#